data_AF-A0AAV0ZAW1-F1
#
_entry.id   AF-A0AAV0ZAW1-F1
#
_cell.length_a   1.000
_cell.length_b   1.000
_cell.length_c   1.000
_cell.angle_alpha   90.00
_cell.angle_beta   90.00
_cell.angle_gamma   90.00
#
_symmetry.space_group_name_H-M   'P 1'
#
loop_
_entity.id
_entity.type
_entity.pdbx_description
1 polymer ?
#
loop_
_entity_poly.entity_id
_entity_poly.type
_entity_poly.pdbx_seq_one_letter_code
_entity_poly.pdbx_strand_id
1 'polypeptide(L)'
;MGNCFIQWDVMGSKDQSNNASLEELRNLSHLTALDIMIQDASVLPRDLQVFEKLERYNIFVGDMWKWSLTWSGGAHKSSRVLKLEDSRGLSILSDRGFNLLNSAEDMCLAKIHCVRNVFYELNRKGFPQLKHLCIQDSTERKYIIDSSGYVHPDPASPNLETLALQNLINLEEICHGPVPIQSFTKLRSFEVKGCDK
;
A
#
# COMPACT_ATOMS: atom_id res chain seq x y z
N MET A 1 -12.04 14.40 10.57
CA MET A 1 -11.96 13.55 11.77
C MET A 1 -10.72 12.69 11.62
N GLY A 2 -9.56 13.11 12.13
CA GLY A 2 -8.32 12.34 12.03
C GLY A 2 -7.92 11.90 13.43
N ASN A 3 -7.55 10.61 13.60
CA ASN A 3 -7.18 9.95 14.87
C ASN A 3 -8.32 9.39 15.74
N CYS A 4 -9.47 9.05 15.17
CA CYS A 4 -10.42 8.18 15.89
C CYS A 4 -10.00 6.72 15.73
N PHE A 5 -9.66 6.06 16.83
CA PHE A 5 -9.39 4.62 16.85
C PHE A 5 -10.71 3.88 17.03
N ILE A 6 -11.10 3.12 16.01
CA ILE A 6 -12.28 2.26 16.06
C ILE A 6 -11.77 0.83 16.29
N GLN A 7 -12.26 0.20 17.36
CA GLN A 7 -12.05 -1.22 17.57
C GLN A 7 -13.04 -1.97 16.70
N TRP A 8 -12.54 -2.59 15.63
CA TRP A 8 -13.33 -3.37 14.68
C TRP A 8 -13.47 -4.82 15.15
N ASP A 9 -14.61 -5.43 14.83
CA ASP A 9 -14.80 -6.86 15.08
C ASP A 9 -13.93 -7.71 14.16
N VAL A 10 -13.30 -8.76 14.72
CA VAL A 10 -12.41 -9.66 13.98
C VAL A 10 -13.24 -10.79 13.39
N MET A 11 -13.21 -10.94 12.07
CA MET A 11 -13.96 -11.99 11.37
C MET A 11 -13.59 -13.39 11.90
N GLY A 12 -14.58 -14.12 12.40
CA GLY A 12 -14.42 -15.49 12.92
C GLY A 12 -14.01 -15.56 14.38
N SER A 13 -13.95 -14.43 15.10
CA SER A 13 -13.85 -14.44 16.56
C SER A 13 -15.09 -15.08 17.18
N LYS A 14 -14.90 -15.91 18.21
CA LYS A 14 -16.00 -16.48 19.02
C LYS A 14 -16.43 -15.54 20.14
N ASP A 15 -15.71 -14.44 20.33
CA ASP A 15 -16.04 -13.44 21.33
C ASP A 15 -17.26 -12.65 20.84
N GLN A 16 -18.30 -12.58 21.68
CA GLN A 16 -19.47 -11.74 21.42
C GLN A 16 -19.08 -10.27 21.64
N SER A 17 -18.40 -9.69 20.66
CA SER A 17 -18.16 -8.26 20.61
C SER A 17 -19.37 -7.59 19.97
N ASN A 18 -19.83 -6.48 20.57
CA ASN A 18 -20.86 -5.63 19.97
C ASN A 18 -20.24 -4.57 19.03
N ASN A 19 -19.00 -4.80 18.58
CA ASN A 19 -18.29 -3.85 17.72
C ASN A 19 -18.76 -4.00 16.27
N ALA A 20 -18.66 -2.92 15.51
CA ALA A 20 -18.95 -2.94 14.08
C ALA A 20 -17.90 -3.77 13.32
N SER A 21 -18.35 -4.45 12.27
CA SER A 21 -17.48 -5.13 11.31
C SER A 21 -17.27 -4.30 10.04
N LEU A 22 -16.08 -4.39 9.43
CA LEU A 22 -15.81 -3.75 8.13
C LEU A 22 -16.68 -4.31 7.00
N GLU A 23 -17.20 -5.54 7.15
CA GLU A 23 -18.13 -6.12 6.17
C GLU A 23 -19.46 -5.36 6.10
N GLU A 24 -19.86 -4.68 7.17
CA GLU A 24 -21.10 -3.90 7.21
C GLU A 24 -21.07 -2.71 6.24
N LEU A 25 -19.87 -2.23 5.87
CA LEU A 25 -19.73 -1.20 4.84
C LEU A 25 -20.30 -1.66 3.48
N ARG A 26 -20.45 -2.98 3.24
CA ARG A 26 -21.15 -3.51 2.04
C ARG A 26 -22.61 -3.10 1.97
N ASN A 27 -23.26 -2.84 3.11
CA ASN A 27 -24.65 -2.40 3.17
C ASN A 27 -24.82 -0.93 2.76
N LEU A 28 -23.72 -0.17 2.70
CA LEU A 28 -23.72 1.22 2.26
C LEU A 28 -23.58 1.28 0.74
N SER A 29 -24.68 1.01 0.03
CA SER A 29 -24.71 0.89 -1.44
C SER A 29 -24.20 2.11 -2.21
N HIS A 30 -24.24 3.30 -1.59
CA HIS A 30 -23.80 4.59 -2.15
C HIS A 30 -22.45 5.08 -1.60
N LEU A 31 -21.69 4.23 -0.88
CA LEU A 31 -20.40 4.60 -0.34
C LEU A 31 -19.36 4.75 -1.47
N THR A 32 -19.02 5.99 -1.79
CA THR A 32 -18.01 6.34 -2.81
C THR A 32 -16.78 7.04 -2.24
N ALA A 33 -16.85 7.49 -0.98
CA ALA A 33 -15.77 8.17 -0.27
C ALA A 33 -15.55 7.50 1.10
N LEU A 34 -14.31 7.11 1.42
CA LEU A 34 -13.99 6.48 2.70
C LEU A 34 -12.66 6.95 3.28
N ASP A 35 -12.72 7.53 4.48
CA ASP A 35 -11.55 7.87 5.29
C ASP A 35 -11.53 6.96 6.53
N ILE A 36 -10.53 6.10 6.64
CA ILE A 36 -10.46 5.10 7.72
C ILE A 36 -9.02 4.76 8.10
N MET A 37 -8.80 4.56 9.41
CA MET A 37 -7.57 4.02 9.96
C MET A 37 -7.88 2.72 10.70
N ILE A 38 -7.09 1.69 10.41
CA ILE A 38 -7.26 0.32 10.88
C ILE A 38 -5.94 -0.11 11.52
N GLN A 39 -5.93 -0.39 12.81
CA GLN A 39 -4.69 -0.83 13.48
C GLN A 39 -4.38 -2.30 13.20
N ASP A 40 -5.39 -3.16 13.28
CA ASP A 40 -5.24 -4.59 13.08
C ASP A 40 -5.70 -5.02 11.69
N ALA A 41 -4.75 -5.36 10.81
CA ALA A 41 -5.06 -5.86 9.48
C ALA A 41 -5.78 -7.22 9.45
N SER A 42 -5.92 -7.91 10.60
CA SER A 42 -6.73 -9.12 10.72
C SER A 42 -8.23 -8.86 10.56
N VAL A 43 -8.68 -7.62 10.82
CA VAL A 43 -10.09 -7.21 10.68
C VAL A 43 -10.50 -6.95 9.24
N LEU A 44 -9.52 -6.88 8.32
CA LEU A 44 -9.78 -6.63 6.90
C LEU A 44 -10.57 -7.81 6.29
N PRO A 45 -11.66 -7.53 5.53
CA PRO A 45 -12.35 -8.50 4.70
C PRO A 45 -11.39 -9.32 3.84
N ARG A 46 -11.65 -10.63 3.67
CA ARG A 46 -10.75 -11.50 2.88
C ARG A 46 -10.70 -11.10 1.41
N ASP A 47 -11.83 -10.70 0.84
CA ASP A 47 -11.95 -10.39 -0.58
C ASP A 47 -11.88 -8.88 -0.90
N LEU A 48 -11.91 -8.02 0.13
CA LEU A 48 -11.82 -6.56 0.04
C LEU A 48 -12.78 -5.89 -0.96
N GLN A 49 -13.82 -6.61 -1.41
CA GLN A 49 -14.80 -6.10 -2.39
C GLN A 49 -15.57 -4.90 -1.86
N VAL A 50 -15.64 -4.77 -0.54
CA VAL A 50 -16.23 -3.63 0.15
C VAL A 50 -15.65 -2.28 -0.29
N PHE A 51 -14.43 -2.28 -0.81
CA PHE A 51 -13.73 -1.09 -1.26
C PHE A 51 -13.80 -0.86 -2.78
N GLU A 52 -14.43 -1.75 -3.55
CA GLU A 52 -14.41 -1.72 -5.02
C GLU A 52 -15.10 -0.48 -5.62
N LYS A 53 -16.14 0.03 -4.97
CA LYS A 53 -16.93 1.19 -5.44
C LYS A 53 -16.35 2.54 -5.03
N LEU A 54 -15.23 2.55 -4.30
CA LEU A 54 -14.66 3.79 -3.78
C LEU A 54 -13.99 4.59 -4.90
N GLU A 55 -14.52 5.79 -5.12
CA GLU A 55 -13.93 6.79 -6.02
C GLU A 55 -12.87 7.63 -5.29
N ARG A 56 -13.07 7.83 -3.98
CA ARG A 56 -12.17 8.54 -3.09
C ARG A 56 -11.93 7.75 -1.81
N TYR A 57 -10.69 7.64 -1.36
CA TYR A 57 -10.38 7.00 -0.10
C TYR A 57 -9.04 7.43 0.51
N ASN A 58 -9.00 7.43 1.84
CA ASN A 58 -7.78 7.45 2.64
C ASN A 58 -7.83 6.26 3.60
N ILE A 59 -7.15 5.17 3.26
CA ILE A 59 -7.17 3.92 4.03
C ILE A 59 -5.79 3.67 4.60
N PHE A 60 -5.64 3.77 5.92
CA PHE A 60 -4.38 3.52 6.61
C PHE A 60 -4.50 2.24 7.45
N VAL A 61 -3.60 1.29 7.24
CA VAL A 61 -3.61 -0.02 7.91
C VAL A 61 -2.26 -0.22 8.59
N GLY A 62 -2.27 -0.34 9.92
CA GLY A 62 -1.07 -0.42 10.77
C GLY A 62 -1.13 0.55 11.95
N ASP A 63 -0.38 0.24 13.00
CA ASP A 63 -0.32 1.05 14.22
C ASP A 63 0.66 2.21 14.11
N MET A 64 1.62 2.14 13.17
CA MET A 64 2.65 3.15 13.01
C MET A 64 2.18 4.41 12.26
N TRP A 65 1.05 4.32 11.56
CA TRP A 65 0.55 5.42 10.73
C TRP A 65 -0.11 6.49 11.58
N LYS A 66 0.32 7.75 11.40
CA LYS A 66 -0.40 8.92 11.91
C LYS A 66 -1.31 9.46 10.82
N TRP A 67 -2.42 10.10 11.20
CA TRP A 67 -3.33 10.74 10.25
C TRP A 67 -2.67 12.00 9.64
N SER A 68 -1.80 11.78 8.66
CA SER A 68 -1.24 12.81 7.78
C SER A 68 -1.56 12.45 6.35
N LEU A 69 -2.28 13.34 5.65
CA LEU A 69 -2.70 13.14 4.26
C LEU A 69 -1.56 13.29 3.26
N THR A 70 -0.39 13.80 3.69
CA THR A 70 0.67 14.22 2.78
C THR A 70 2.02 13.70 3.21
N TRP A 71 2.65 12.90 2.35
CA TRP A 71 4.09 12.61 2.38
C TRP A 71 4.86 13.70 1.63
N SER A 72 4.42 14.01 0.41
CA SER A 72 4.89 15.14 -0.38
C SER A 72 4.31 16.43 0.25
N GLY A 73 5.15 17.38 0.64
CA GLY A 73 4.75 18.65 1.27
C GLY A 73 3.91 19.61 0.39
N GLY A 74 3.13 19.08 -0.55
CA GLY A 74 2.20 19.82 -1.39
C GLY A 74 0.75 19.58 -0.96
N ALA A 75 -0.09 20.59 -1.17
CA ALA A 75 -1.54 20.55 -1.00
C ALA A 75 -2.24 19.67 -2.07
N HIS A 76 -1.69 18.49 -2.38
CA HIS A 76 -2.35 17.52 -3.22
C HIS A 76 -3.50 16.91 -2.40
N LYS A 77 -4.73 17.25 -2.77
CA LYS A 77 -5.91 16.46 -2.41
C LYS A 77 -5.88 15.16 -3.21
N SER A 78 -4.89 14.31 -2.94
CA SER A 78 -4.92 12.95 -3.45
C SER A 78 -6.25 12.34 -3.03
N SER A 79 -6.96 11.81 -4.00
CA SER A 79 -8.27 11.25 -3.72
C SER A 79 -8.18 9.79 -3.33
N ARG A 80 -7.02 9.11 -3.50
CA ARG A 80 -6.90 7.66 -3.33
C ARG A 80 -5.55 7.30 -2.69
N VAL A 81 -5.48 7.47 -1.37
CA VAL A 81 -4.29 7.23 -0.54
C VAL A 81 -4.41 5.90 0.18
N LEU A 82 -3.35 5.10 0.11
CA LEU A 82 -3.23 3.82 0.78
C LEU A 82 -1.93 3.75 1.59
N LYS A 83 -2.02 3.49 2.90
CA LYS A 83 -0.85 3.26 3.75
C LYS A 83 -0.95 1.90 4.40
N LEU A 84 0.03 1.03 4.20
CA LEU A 84 -0.01 -0.37 4.64
C LEU A 84 1.25 -0.73 5.41
N GLU A 85 1.07 -1.28 6.59
CA GLU A 85 2.12 -1.88 7.41
C GLU A 85 1.96 -3.41 7.42
N ASP A 86 3.05 -4.14 7.15
CA ASP A 86 3.06 -5.61 7.16
C ASP A 86 3.85 -6.18 8.37
N SER A 87 3.63 -5.60 9.56
CA SER A 87 4.41 -5.93 10.78
C SER A 87 4.19 -7.33 11.36
N ARG A 88 3.19 -8.08 10.87
CA ARG A 88 2.85 -9.42 11.38
C ARG A 88 2.97 -10.54 10.34
N GLY A 89 3.58 -10.28 9.18
CA GLY A 89 3.65 -11.27 8.10
C GLY A 89 2.26 -11.74 7.67
N LEU A 90 1.26 -10.85 7.76
CA LEU A 90 -0.15 -11.14 7.52
C LEU A 90 -0.42 -11.40 6.03
N SER A 91 0.62 -11.34 5.20
CA SER A 91 0.55 -11.44 3.73
C SER A 91 -0.58 -10.59 3.18
N ILE A 92 -0.87 -9.45 3.84
CA ILE A 92 -1.98 -8.54 3.50
C ILE A 92 -1.96 -8.39 1.99
N LEU A 93 -0.75 -8.10 1.52
CA LEU A 93 -0.22 -7.82 0.21
C LEU A 93 -0.20 -8.97 -0.83
N SER A 94 -0.16 -10.25 -0.43
CA SER A 94 0.10 -11.37 -1.36
C SER A 94 -1.11 -12.26 -1.67
N ASP A 95 -2.15 -12.27 -0.83
CA ASP A 95 -3.27 -13.23 -0.95
C ASP A 95 -4.65 -12.59 -1.21
N ARG A 96 -4.79 -11.26 -1.07
CA ARG A 96 -6.11 -10.61 -0.93
C ARG A 96 -6.53 -9.67 -2.07
N GLY A 97 -6.21 -10.03 -3.32
CA GLY A 97 -6.90 -9.54 -4.52
C GLY A 97 -7.27 -8.04 -4.53
N PHE A 98 -6.31 -7.14 -4.34
CA PHE A 98 -6.62 -5.73 -4.15
C PHE A 98 -7.01 -5.00 -5.43
N ASN A 99 -8.30 -4.71 -5.57
CA ASN A 99 -8.75 -3.67 -6.50
C ASN A 99 -8.23 -2.27 -6.10
N LEU A 100 -8.05 -2.01 -4.81
CA LEU A 100 -7.51 -0.75 -4.30
C LEU A 100 -6.08 -0.46 -4.81
N LEU A 101 -5.22 -1.49 -4.88
CA LEU A 101 -3.85 -1.34 -5.38
C LEU A 101 -3.83 -0.92 -6.87
N ASN A 102 -4.88 -1.19 -7.63
CA ASN A 102 -4.98 -0.76 -9.02
C ASN A 102 -5.35 0.71 -9.19
N SER A 103 -6.08 1.29 -8.22
CA SER A 103 -6.60 2.65 -8.31
C SER A 103 -5.82 3.66 -7.48
N ALA A 104 -4.98 3.21 -6.53
CA ALA A 104 -4.23 4.07 -5.63
C ALA A 104 -3.33 5.06 -6.38
N GLU A 105 -3.37 6.33 -5.96
CA GLU A 105 -2.53 7.41 -6.50
C GLU A 105 -1.31 7.64 -5.60
N ASP A 106 -1.49 7.51 -4.29
CA ASP A 106 -0.45 7.64 -3.27
C ASP A 106 -0.39 6.38 -2.41
N MET A 107 0.80 5.81 -2.29
CA MET A 107 1.02 4.61 -1.51
C MET A 107 2.21 4.75 -0.57
N CYS A 108 2.03 4.35 0.68
CA CYS A 108 3.15 4.14 1.61
C CYS A 108 3.11 2.71 2.12
N LEU A 109 4.23 2.02 2.01
CA LEU A 109 4.39 0.65 2.49
C LEU A 109 5.47 0.62 3.57
N ALA A 110 5.19 -0.01 4.69
CA ALA A 110 6.12 -0.12 5.80
C ALA A 110 6.31 -1.56 6.28
N LYS A 111 7.52 -1.87 6.73
CA LYS A 111 7.88 -3.18 7.30
C LYS A 111 7.47 -4.34 6.37
N ILE A 112 7.80 -4.25 5.09
CA ILE A 112 7.44 -5.26 4.10
C ILE A 112 8.42 -6.42 4.15
N HIS A 113 7.99 -7.61 4.58
CA HIS A 113 8.86 -8.77 4.77
C HIS A 113 8.76 -9.83 3.68
N CYS A 114 7.56 -10.06 3.11
CA CYS A 114 7.30 -11.29 2.35
C CYS A 114 7.40 -11.18 0.82
N VAL A 115 7.54 -9.99 0.24
CA VAL A 115 7.50 -9.82 -1.22
C VAL A 115 8.87 -9.53 -1.81
N ARG A 116 9.29 -10.31 -2.81
CA ARG A 116 10.58 -10.07 -3.49
C ARG A 116 10.45 -8.88 -4.44
N ASN A 117 9.35 -8.82 -5.17
CA ASN A 117 9.05 -7.74 -6.12
C ASN A 117 7.82 -6.93 -5.69
N VAL A 118 8.06 -5.70 -5.18
CA VAL A 118 6.98 -4.82 -4.69
C VAL A 118 5.95 -4.51 -5.77
N PHE A 119 6.34 -4.38 -7.04
CA PHE A 119 5.37 -4.00 -8.07
C PHE A 119 4.51 -5.18 -8.46
N TYR A 120 5.13 -6.30 -8.86
CA TYR A 120 4.40 -7.37 -9.54
C TYR A 120 3.79 -8.42 -8.63
N GLU A 121 4.34 -8.62 -7.43
CA GLU A 121 3.71 -9.52 -6.44
C GLU A 121 2.50 -8.85 -5.78
N LEU A 122 2.54 -7.53 -5.61
CA LEU A 122 1.44 -6.77 -5.03
C LEU A 122 0.36 -6.44 -6.07
N ASN A 123 0.81 -6.02 -7.26
CA ASN A 123 -0.08 -5.66 -8.35
C ASN A 123 0.48 -6.18 -9.67
N ARG A 124 -0.13 -7.25 -10.20
CA ARG A 124 0.27 -7.84 -11.49
C ARG A 124 0.27 -6.83 -12.66
N LYS A 125 -0.50 -5.74 -12.56
CA LYS A 125 -0.55 -4.66 -13.56
C LYS A 125 0.48 -3.55 -13.32
N GLY A 126 1.38 -3.70 -12.35
CA GLY A 126 2.47 -2.77 -12.08
C GLY A 126 2.04 -1.41 -11.52
N PHE A 127 0.87 -1.29 -10.88
CA PHE A 127 0.38 -0.02 -10.32
C PHE A 127 0.24 1.12 -11.35
N PRO A 128 -0.69 1.01 -12.31
CA PRO A 128 -0.77 1.94 -13.44
C PRO A 128 -1.20 3.36 -13.03
N GLN A 129 -1.91 3.55 -11.92
CA GLN A 129 -2.42 4.87 -11.48
C GLN A 129 -1.52 5.55 -10.43
N LEU A 130 -0.50 4.84 -9.94
CA LEU A 130 0.33 5.29 -8.83
C LEU A 130 1.25 6.43 -9.25
N LYS A 131 1.21 7.53 -8.49
CA LYS A 131 2.00 8.75 -8.70
C LYS A 131 3.07 8.90 -7.63
N HIS A 132 2.78 8.53 -6.39
CA HIS A 132 3.77 8.63 -5.31
C HIS A 132 3.84 7.32 -4.54
N LEU A 133 5.06 6.80 -4.39
CA LEU A 133 5.35 5.58 -3.63
C LEU A 133 6.38 5.91 -2.55
N CYS A 134 6.06 5.56 -1.32
CA CYS A 134 6.99 5.56 -0.20
C CYS A 134 7.16 4.12 0.31
N ILE A 135 8.42 3.70 0.52
CA ILE A 135 8.75 2.43 1.16
C ILE A 135 9.63 2.76 2.37
N GLN A 136 9.19 2.37 3.56
CA GLN A 136 9.87 2.68 4.81
C GLN A 136 10.07 1.46 5.71
N ASP A 137 11.08 1.52 6.58
CA ASP A 137 11.31 0.58 7.68
C ASP A 137 11.31 -0.90 7.26
N SER A 138 11.73 -1.20 6.02
CA SER A 138 11.79 -2.56 5.47
C SER A 138 13.24 -3.04 5.46
N THR A 139 13.79 -3.22 6.67
CA THR A 139 15.24 -3.34 6.91
C THR A 139 15.89 -4.59 6.31
N GLU A 140 15.13 -5.64 6.03
CA GLU A 140 15.66 -6.91 5.47
C GLU A 140 15.79 -6.87 3.94
N ARG A 141 15.23 -5.83 3.30
CA ARG A 141 15.10 -5.76 1.85
C ARG A 141 16.40 -5.30 1.20
N LYS A 142 16.92 -6.15 0.31
CA LYS A 142 18.05 -5.81 -0.58
C LYS A 142 17.62 -5.12 -1.87
N TYR A 143 16.45 -5.48 -2.38
CA TYR A 143 15.95 -4.99 -3.66
C TYR A 143 14.49 -4.53 -3.57
N ILE A 144 14.13 -3.41 -4.20
CA ILE A 144 12.71 -3.03 -4.33
C ILE A 144 12.02 -3.90 -5.39
N ILE A 145 12.70 -4.09 -6.51
CA ILE A 145 12.29 -4.90 -7.64
C ILE A 145 13.34 -5.97 -7.84
N ASP A 146 12.98 -7.22 -7.66
CA ASP A 146 13.77 -8.36 -8.09
C ASP A 146 13.10 -8.98 -9.31
N SER A 147 13.74 -8.86 -10.48
CA SER A 147 13.30 -9.43 -11.76
C SER A 147 14.29 -10.47 -12.29
N SER A 148 15.17 -11.00 -11.44
CA SER A 148 16.20 -11.98 -11.79
C SER A 148 15.64 -13.31 -12.33
N GLY A 149 14.37 -13.62 -12.09
CA GLY A 149 13.71 -14.85 -12.56
C GLY A 149 12.75 -14.70 -13.75
N TYR A 150 12.20 -13.50 -14.00
CA TYR A 150 11.23 -13.27 -15.08
C TYR A 150 11.04 -11.77 -15.37
N VAL A 151 10.85 -11.41 -16.64
CA VAL A 151 10.47 -10.05 -17.05
C VAL A 151 8.95 -10.00 -17.20
N HIS A 152 8.30 -9.14 -16.41
CA HIS A 152 6.86 -8.93 -16.53
C HIS A 152 6.52 -8.17 -17.82
N PRO A 153 5.42 -8.49 -18.50
CA PRO A 153 5.05 -7.82 -19.75
C PRO A 153 4.58 -6.37 -19.51
N ASP A 154 4.00 -6.09 -18.35
CA ASP A 154 3.44 -4.77 -18.02
C ASP A 154 4.49 -3.82 -17.41
N PRO A 155 4.51 -2.53 -17.79
CA PRO A 155 5.40 -1.53 -17.19
C PRO A 155 5.21 -1.39 -15.67
N ALA A 156 6.31 -1.30 -14.93
CA ALA A 156 6.29 -0.96 -13.51
C ALA A 156 6.03 0.54 -13.33
N SER A 157 4.87 0.86 -12.79
CA SER A 157 4.38 2.19 -12.40
C SER A 157 4.74 3.28 -13.41
N PRO A 158 4.18 3.22 -14.63
CA PRO A 158 4.51 4.17 -15.69
C PRO A 158 4.17 5.62 -15.32
N ASN A 159 3.22 5.83 -14.40
CA ASN A 159 2.80 7.16 -13.95
C ASN A 159 3.47 7.64 -12.67
N LEU A 160 4.45 6.89 -12.13
CA LEU A 160 5.11 7.27 -10.89
C LEU A 160 5.89 8.57 -11.07
N GLU A 161 5.61 9.57 -10.25
CA GLU A 161 6.24 10.88 -10.22
C GLU A 161 7.25 11.00 -9.07
N THR A 162 6.99 10.34 -7.93
CA THR A 162 7.84 10.35 -6.74
C THR A 162 8.07 8.96 -6.19
N LEU A 163 9.32 8.63 -5.92
CA LEU A 163 9.72 7.44 -5.17
C LEU A 163 10.54 7.87 -3.95
N ALA A 164 10.04 7.56 -2.76
CA ALA A 164 10.68 7.84 -1.49
C ALA A 164 11.07 6.53 -0.78
N LEU A 165 12.33 6.42 -0.39
CA LEU A 165 12.90 5.24 0.28
C LEU A 165 13.45 5.66 1.64
N GLN A 166 12.97 5.03 2.71
CA GLN A 166 13.31 5.43 4.07
C GLN A 166 13.72 4.26 4.95
N ASN A 167 14.80 4.44 5.71
CA ASN A 167 15.25 3.46 6.70
C ASN A 167 15.43 2.05 6.11
N LEU A 168 15.89 1.96 4.84
CA LEU A 168 16.15 0.70 4.15
C LEU A 168 17.64 0.35 4.25
N ILE A 169 18.08 0.02 5.47
CA ILE A 169 19.50 -0.13 5.83
C ILE A 169 20.26 -1.17 4.99
N ASN A 170 19.58 -2.20 4.48
CA ASN A 170 20.18 -3.25 3.66
C ASN A 170 19.90 -3.13 2.16
N LEU A 171 19.26 -2.03 1.71
CA LEU A 171 18.96 -1.83 0.30
C LEU A 171 20.24 -1.72 -0.51
N GLU A 172 20.43 -2.60 -1.48
CA GLU A 172 21.60 -2.61 -2.38
C GLU A 172 21.25 -2.01 -3.73
N GLU A 173 20.08 -2.36 -4.28
CA GLU A 173 19.63 -1.88 -5.58
C GLU A 173 18.13 -1.59 -5.55
N ILE A 174 17.68 -0.60 -6.31
CA ILE A 174 16.23 -0.40 -6.52
C ILE A 174 15.70 -1.53 -7.42
N CYS A 175 16.41 -1.79 -8.51
CA CYS A 175 16.02 -2.76 -9.53
C CYS A 175 17.14 -3.77 -9.74
N HIS A 176 16.94 -4.98 -9.23
CA HIS A 176 17.82 -6.11 -9.44
C HIS A 176 17.34 -6.91 -10.67
N GLY A 177 17.99 -6.67 -11.81
CA GLY A 177 17.63 -7.26 -13.09
C GLY A 177 16.89 -6.32 -14.04
N PRO A 178 16.50 -6.83 -15.23
CA PRO A 178 15.84 -6.02 -16.25
C PRO A 178 14.43 -5.59 -15.83
N VAL A 179 14.10 -4.33 -16.08
CA VAL A 179 12.77 -3.76 -15.86
C VAL A 179 12.11 -3.51 -17.21
N PRO A 180 10.78 -3.72 -17.36
CA PRO A 180 10.11 -3.53 -18.64
C PRO A 180 10.26 -2.10 -19.16
N ILE A 181 10.33 -1.97 -20.49
CA ILE A 181 10.38 -0.67 -21.17
C ILE A 181 9.14 0.12 -20.78
N GLN A 182 9.28 1.44 -20.64
CA GLN A 182 8.23 2.38 -20.20
C GLN A 182 7.89 2.34 -18.70
N SER A 183 8.65 1.60 -17.89
CA SER A 183 8.57 1.71 -16.44
C SER A 183 9.12 3.06 -15.96
N PHE A 184 8.50 3.64 -14.92
CA PHE A 184 8.95 4.89 -14.28
C PHE A 184 9.14 6.11 -15.21
N THR A 185 8.46 6.16 -16.36
CA THR A 185 8.68 7.21 -17.38
C THR A 185 8.38 8.63 -16.91
N LYS A 186 7.57 8.78 -15.85
CA LYS A 186 7.21 10.08 -15.28
C LYS A 186 7.97 10.41 -13.99
N LEU A 187 8.95 9.59 -13.58
CA LEU A 187 9.63 9.77 -12.30
C LEU A 187 10.45 11.07 -12.34
N ARG A 188 10.17 11.97 -11.40
CA ARG A 188 10.78 13.31 -11.31
C ARG A 188 11.48 13.56 -9.99
N SER A 189 10.96 12.97 -8.91
CA SER A 189 11.51 13.11 -7.57
C SER A 189 11.91 11.74 -7.04
N PHE A 190 13.13 11.68 -6.51
CA PHE A 190 13.67 10.51 -5.84
C PHE A 190 14.25 10.94 -4.50
N GLU A 191 13.69 10.41 -3.42
CA GLU A 191 14.04 10.80 -2.05
C GLU A 191 14.58 9.59 -1.30
N VAL A 192 15.79 9.69 -0.75
CA VAL A 192 16.40 8.62 0.05
C VAL A 192 16.79 9.18 1.41
N LYS A 193 16.41 8.49 2.48
CA LYS A 193 16.69 8.90 3.85
C LYS A 193 16.97 7.71 4.74
N GLY A 194 18.09 7.69 5.46
CA GLY A 194 18.40 6.61 6.40
C GLY A 194 18.65 5.25 5.72
N CYS A 195 19.16 5.25 4.49
CA CYS A 195 19.67 4.05 3.82
C CYS A 195 21.20 4.10 3.86
N ASP A 196 21.84 2.97 4.17
CA ASP A 196 23.28 2.93 4.53
C ASP A 196 24.20 2.51 3.38
N LYS A 197 23.64 1.96 2.30
CA LYS A 197 24.34 1.51 1.09
C LYS A 197 23.82 2.29 -0.11
#